data_AF-A0A2P7TPH6-F1
#
_entry.id   AF-A0A2P7TPH6-F1
#
_cell.length_a   1.000
_cell.length_b   1.000
_cell.length_c   1.000
_cell.angle_alpha   90.00
_cell.angle_beta   90.00
_cell.angle_gamma   90.00
#
_symmetry.space_group_name_H-M   'P 1'
#
loop_
_entity.id
_entity.type
_entity.pdbx_description
1 polymer ?
#
loop_
_entity_poly.entity_id
_entity_poly.type
_entity_poly.pdbx_seq_one_letter_code
_entity_poly.pdbx_strand_id
1 'polypeptide(L)' 'MHPILSRITINPNVCKGKPCIRNMRFSVVQLLEILASGMTFAEILTDYPYLEEEDIEACLLYASKIADTKNVIAILA' A
#
# COMPACT_ATOMS: atom_id res chain seq x y z
N MET A 1 -9.16 1.63 16.64
CA MET A 1 -8.87 1.05 15.31
C MET A 1 -8.90 2.17 14.29
N HIS A 2 -7.85 2.37 13.49
CA HIS A 2 -7.89 3.38 12.43
C HIS A 2 -8.84 2.88 11.32
N PRO A 3 -9.96 3.58 11.05
CA PRO A 3 -10.99 3.12 10.11
C PRO A 3 -10.45 2.88 8.70
N ILE A 4 -9.43 3.67 8.33
CA ILE A 4 -8.73 3.61 7.06
C ILE A 4 -8.02 2.28 6.77
N LEU A 5 -7.55 1.53 7.78
CA LEU A 5 -6.90 0.23 7.53
C LEU A 5 -7.86 -0.84 7.00
N SER A 6 -9.18 -0.64 7.13
CA SER A 6 -10.19 -1.54 6.55
C SER A 6 -10.13 -1.59 5.02
N ARG A 7 -9.50 -0.60 4.37
CA ARG A 7 -9.25 -0.57 2.93
C ARG A 7 -8.17 -1.57 2.50
N ILE A 8 -7.29 -2.00 3.40
CA ILE A 8 -6.28 -3.02 3.09
C ILE A 8 -6.86 -4.40 3.37
N THR A 9 -6.87 -5.19 2.31
CA THR A 9 -7.40 -6.55 2.29
C THR A 9 -6.28 -7.54 2.04
N ILE A 10 -6.36 -8.70 2.69
CA ILE A 10 -5.42 -9.81 2.46
C ILE A 10 -6.27 -11.01 2.07
N ASN A 11 -6.19 -11.39 0.80
CA ASN A 11 -6.92 -12.54 0.28
C ASN A 11 -5.91 -13.57 -0.25
N PRO A 12 -5.83 -14.79 0.30
CA PRO A 12 -4.91 -15.83 -0.15
C PRO A 12 -5.04 -16.14 -1.66
N ASN A 13 -6.23 -15.95 -2.22
CA ASN A 13 -6.53 -16.22 -3.63
C ASN A 13 -6.20 -15.04 -4.57
N VAL A 14 -5.89 -13.85 -4.02
CA VAL A 14 -5.57 -12.64 -4.79
C VAL A 14 -4.12 -12.26 -4.52
N CYS A 15 -3.34 -12.00 -5.59
CA CYS A 15 -1.92 -11.62 -5.50
C CYS A 15 -1.06 -12.53 -4.59
N LYS A 16 -1.37 -13.84 -4.52
CA LYS A 16 -0.67 -14.83 -3.69
C LYS A 16 -0.68 -14.50 -2.19
N GLY A 17 -1.75 -13.88 -1.68
CA GLY A 17 -1.86 -13.49 -0.27
C GLY A 17 -1.13 -12.19 0.08
N LYS A 18 -0.71 -11.41 -0.91
CA LYS A 18 -0.14 -10.07 -0.67
C LYS A 18 -1.24 -9.10 -0.20
N PRO A 19 -0.89 -8.10 0.64
CA PRO A 19 -1.81 -7.03 1.01
C PRO A 19 -2.18 -6.19 -0.21
N CYS A 20 -3.48 -6.04 -0.43
CA CYS A 20 -4.09 -5.40 -1.59
C CYS A 20 -5.10 -4.35 -1.17
N ILE A 21 -5.23 -3.28 -1.96
CA ILE A 21 -6.22 -2.22 -1.74
C ILE A 21 -7.59 -2.77 -2.14
N ARG A 22 -8.58 -2.79 -1.24
CA ARG A 22 -10.01 -3.11 -1.48
C ARG A 22 -10.25 -4.38 -2.33
N ASN A 23 -9.49 -5.44 -2.12
CA ASN A 23 -9.46 -6.69 -2.92
C ASN A 23 -9.11 -6.52 -4.41
N MET A 24 -8.57 -5.37 -4.79
CA MET A 24 -8.08 -5.10 -6.13
C MET A 24 -6.78 -5.86 -6.37
N ARG A 25 -6.42 -6.10 -7.63
CA ARG A 25 -5.10 -6.63 -8.00
C ARG A 25 -3.99 -5.57 -7.94
N PHE A 26 -4.19 -4.53 -7.11
CA PHE A 26 -3.23 -3.47 -6.84
C PHE A 26 -2.70 -3.68 -5.42
N SER A 27 -1.41 -3.98 -5.30
CA SER A 27 -0.80 -4.31 -4.01
C SER A 27 -0.30 -3.08 -3.28
N VAL A 28 -0.24 -3.14 -1.95
CA VAL A 28 0.37 -2.08 -1.13
C VAL A 28 1.82 -1.83 -1.55
N VAL A 29 2.56 -2.89 -1.85
CA VAL A 29 3.96 -2.80 -2.31
C VAL A 29 4.06 -2.03 -3.62
N GLN A 30 3.19 -2.31 -4.59
CA GLN A 30 3.18 -1.61 -5.87
C GLN A 30 2.93 -0.11 -5.70
N LEU A 31 2.02 0.28 -4.80
CA LEU A 31 1.82 1.70 -4.50
C LEU A 31 3.09 2.35 -3.94
N LEU A 32 3.75 1.68 -2.98
CA LEU A 32 4.97 2.19 -2.36
C LEU A 32 6.13 2.29 -3.36
N GLU A 33 6.22 1.36 -4.32
CA GLU A 33 7.21 1.41 -5.40
C GLU A 33 7.00 2.64 -6.31
N ILE A 34 5.74 2.94 -6.66
CA ILE A 34 5.38 4.13 -7.46
C ILE A 34 5.68 5.42 -6.69
N LEU A 35 5.38 5.44 -5.38
CA LEU A 35 5.73 6.57 -4.52
C LEU A 35 7.24 6.75 -4.42
N ALA A 36 7.99 5.64 -4.29
CA ALA A 36 9.44 5.65 -4.23
C ALA A 36 10.10 6.11 -5.56
N SER A 37 9.41 5.98 -6.70
CA SER A 37 9.89 6.54 -7.97
C SER A 37 9.71 8.06 -8.07
N GLY A 38 9.11 8.71 -7.07
CA GLY A 38 8.94 10.16 -7.00
C GLY A 38 7.61 10.67 -7.55
N MET A 39 6.65 9.78 -7.85
CA MET A 39 5.32 10.18 -8.31
C MET A 39 4.51 10.79 -7.15
N THR A 40 3.79 11.87 -7.42
CA THR A 40 2.92 12.54 -6.45
C THR A 40 1.57 11.83 -6.31
N PHE A 41 0.86 12.07 -5.21
CA PHE A 41 -0.45 11.46 -5.00
C PHE A 41 -1.46 11.87 -6.08
N ALA A 42 -1.41 13.12 -6.54
CA ALA A 42 -2.28 13.61 -7.60
C ALA A 42 -2.04 12.90 -8.94
N GLU A 43 -0.78 12.64 -9.30
CA GLU A 43 -0.42 11.88 -10.50
C GLU A 43 -0.91 10.43 -10.39
N ILE A 44 -0.71 9.78 -9.22
CA ILE A 44 -1.21 8.42 -8.97
C ILE A 44 -2.73 8.36 -9.13
N LEU A 45 -3.47 9.31 -8.54
CA LEU A 45 -4.94 9.34 -8.66
C LEU A 45 -5.40 9.66 -10.09
N THR A 46 -4.57 10.34 -10.89
CA THR A 46 -4.85 10.62 -12.30
C THR A 46 -4.64 9.36 -13.15
N ASP A 47 -3.54 8.65 -12.95
CA ASP A 47 -3.19 7.42 -13.68
C ASP A 47 -4.06 6.22 -13.25
N TYR A 48 -4.47 6.22 -11.99
CA TYR A 48 -5.30 5.18 -11.38
C TYR A 48 -6.58 5.80 -10.79
N PRO A 49 -7.54 6.20 -11.65
CA PRO A 49 -8.76 6.92 -11.23
C PRO A 49 -9.71 6.09 -10.36
N TYR A 50 -9.42 4.80 -10.22
CA TYR A 50 -10.13 3.91 -9.32
C TYR A 50 -9.60 3.96 -7.88
N LEU A 51 -8.43 4.56 -7.65
CA LEU A 51 -7.90 4.78 -6.31
C LEU A 51 -8.47 6.05 -5.71
N GLU A 52 -8.56 6.07 -4.38
CA GLU A 52 -8.92 7.25 -3.61
C GLU A 52 -7.73 7.67 -2.74
N GLU A 53 -7.71 8.92 -2.29
CA GLU A 53 -6.61 9.43 -1.45
C GLU A 53 -6.48 8.62 -0.16
N GLU A 54 -7.61 8.18 0.42
CA GLU A 54 -7.62 7.32 1.59
C GLU A 54 -7.07 5.91 1.32
N ASP A 55 -7.02 5.45 0.07
CA ASP A 55 -6.32 4.19 -0.26
C ASP A 55 -4.80 4.36 -0.14
N ILE A 56 -4.28 5.53 -0.52
CA ILE A 56 -2.86 5.87 -0.42
C ILE A 56 -2.46 6.00 1.05
N GLU A 57 -3.23 6.77 1.82
CA GLU A 57 -3.04 6.90 3.26
C GLU A 57 -3.13 5.54 3.98
N ALA A 58 -4.05 4.65 3.57
CA ALA A 58 -4.17 3.31 4.14
C ALA A 58 -2.92 2.47 3.90
N CYS A 59 -2.36 2.56 2.70
CA CYS A 59 -1.12 1.87 2.33
C CYS A 59 0.07 2.38 3.15
N LEU A 60 0.20 3.70 3.30
CA LEU A 60 1.27 4.30 4.10
C LEU A 60 1.17 3.92 5.58
N LEU A 61 -0.04 3.96 6.15
CA LEU A 61 -0.27 3.55 7.53
C LEU A 61 0.00 2.05 7.73
N TYR A 62 -0.40 1.21 6.76
CA TYR A 62 -0.09 -0.22 6.79
C TYR A 62 1.42 -0.47 6.72
N ALA A 63 2.13 0.23 5.83
CA ALA A 63 3.58 0.14 5.70
C ALA A 63 4.30 0.58 6.98
N SER A 64 3.87 1.69 7.60
CA SER A 64 4.40 2.17 8.87
C SER A 64 4.27 1.12 9.98
N LYS A 65 3.12 0.45 10.07
CA LYS A 65 2.91 -0.65 11.04
C LYS A 65 3.78 -1.87 10.79
N ILE A 66 4.02 -2.20 9.53
CA ILE A 66 4.95 -3.29 9.17
C ILE A 66 6.39 -2.88 9.54
N ALA A 67 6.80 -1.66 9.21
CA ALA A 67 8.14 -1.17 9.48
C ALA A 67 8.45 -1.07 10.99
N ASP A 68 7.45 -0.76 11.82
CA ASP A 68 7.55 -0.77 13.29
C ASP A 68 7.68 -2.20 13.88
N THR A 69 7.33 -3.23 13.10
CA THR A 69 7.54 -4.62 13.53
C THR A 69 9.04 -4.90 13.57
N LYS A 70 9.55 -5.32 14.75
CA LYS A 70 10.98 -5.43 15.17
C LYS A 70 11.96 -6.21 14.28
N ASN A 71 11.60 -6.60 13.06
CA ASN A 71 12.48 -7.28 12.11
C ASN A 71 13.06 -6.27 11.10
N VAL A 72 14.00 -5.44 11.55
CA VAL A 72 14.75 -4.53 10.68
C VAL A 72 15.85 -5.32 9.98
N ILE A 73 15.74 -5.50 8.66
CA ILE A 73 16.83 -6.02 7.82
C ILE A 73 17.60 -4.80 7.31
N ALA A 74 18.87 -4.69 7.65
CA ALA A 74 19.74 -3.67 7.05
C ALA A 74 19.92 -3.98 5.56
N ILE A 75 19.29 -3.21 4.69
CA ILE A 75 19.58 -3.23 3.26
C ILE A 75 20.75 -2.28 3.06
N LEU A 76 21.96 -2.85 2.91
CA LEU A 76 23.11 -2.10 2.44
C LEU A 76 22.91 -1.88 0.94
N ALA A 77 22.75 -0.62 0.54
CA ALA A 77 22.77 -0.17 -0.85
C ALA A 77 24.21 0.12 -1.29
#